data_AF-A0A395I5U8-F1
#
_entry.id   AF-A0A395I5U8-F1
#
_cell.length_a   1.000
_cell.length_b   1.000
_cell.length_c   1.000
_cell.angle_alpha   90.00
_cell.angle_beta   90.00
_cell.angle_gamma   90.00
#
_symmetry.space_group_name_H-M   'P 1'
#
loop_
_entity.id
_entity.type
_entity.pdbx_description
1 polymer ?
#
loop_
_entity_poly.entity_id
_entity_poly.type
_entity_poly.pdbx_seq_one_letter_code
_entity_poly.pdbx_strand_id
1 'polypeptide(L)'
;MTLGSPNVDHVIGWLLRVLYLRFTGTPNATWMASCTLMHLIETVNLHQVSRLSGSLANESIHLKQHLCCVARPFHMWISYDCGRSRVESRGTRELSLNEAWTPDELAIWHNSNSLDPTRHLEPTGLEALLLHTAELQLVHSALRLKRCNTDLCIYRRLRVSGRMVSRDVSDQLLRLVDEGSEIALDLATRRSPWWHIVKAPFQAFCVLLAIDSRASLEWVPKVLRVLQSIAETYKTDAINETLANAYTLLRIQHQRKKEDYDHLSH
;
A
#
# COMPACT_ATOMS: atom_id res chain seq x y z
N MET A 1 -4.80 34.27 -23.64
CA MET A 1 -5.35 33.90 -22.32
C MET A 1 -4.23 33.20 -21.56
N THR A 2 -3.41 33.95 -20.83
CA THR A 2 -2.31 33.40 -20.04
C THR A 2 -2.92 32.70 -18.83
N LEU A 3 -2.91 31.36 -18.80
CA LEU A 3 -3.24 30.63 -17.57
C LEU A 3 -2.34 31.21 -16.47
N GLY A 4 -2.94 31.76 -15.41
CA GLY A 4 -2.18 32.29 -14.28
C GLY A 4 -1.21 31.24 -13.75
N SER A 5 -0.03 31.65 -13.31
CA SER A 5 0.94 30.74 -12.73
C SER A 5 0.29 29.95 -11.58
N PRO A 6 0.45 28.62 -11.53
CA PRO A 6 -0.13 27.80 -10.48
C PRO A 6 0.30 28.31 -9.09
N ASN A 7 -0.61 28.21 -8.11
CA ASN A 7 -0.38 28.64 -6.73
C ASN A 7 -0.64 27.49 -5.73
N VAL A 8 -0.52 27.76 -4.43
CA VAL A 8 -0.72 26.75 -3.37
C VAL A 8 -2.13 26.16 -3.37
N ASP A 9 -3.16 26.96 -3.65
CA ASP A 9 -4.55 26.49 -3.68
C ASP A 9 -4.78 25.45 -4.77
N HIS A 10 -4.07 25.58 -5.90
CA HIS A 10 -4.09 24.55 -6.95
C HIS A 10 -3.50 23.24 -6.42
N VAL A 11 -2.40 23.28 -5.66
CA VAL A 11 -1.80 22.09 -5.05
C VAL A 11 -2.76 21.43 -4.07
N ILE A 12 -3.41 22.21 -3.20
CA ILE A 12 -4.43 21.71 -2.26
C ILE A 12 -5.60 21.08 -3.02
N GLY A 13 -6.14 21.77 -4.02
CA GLY A 13 -7.24 21.28 -4.85
C GLY A 13 -6.91 19.97 -5.56
N TRP A 14 -5.68 19.83 -6.08
CA TRP A 14 -5.23 18.59 -6.71
C TRP A 14 -4.97 17.47 -5.70
N LEU A 15 -4.49 17.77 -4.48
CA LEU A 15 -4.39 16.78 -3.41
C LEU A 15 -5.77 16.24 -3.03
N LEU A 16 -6.75 17.11 -2.83
CA LEU A 16 -8.14 16.72 -2.57
C LEU A 16 -8.73 15.92 -3.74
N ARG A 17 -8.43 16.29 -4.99
CA ARG A 17 -8.83 15.54 -6.18
C ARG A 17 -8.22 14.14 -6.21
N VAL A 18 -6.94 14.00 -5.86
CA VAL A 18 -6.27 12.69 -5.77
C VAL A 18 -6.96 11.81 -4.72
N LEU A 19 -7.25 12.36 -3.54
CA LEU A 19 -7.99 11.66 -2.49
C LEU A 19 -9.38 11.23 -2.99
N TYR A 20 -10.15 12.15 -3.58
CA TYR A 20 -11.48 11.86 -4.11
C TYR A 20 -11.45 10.74 -5.18
N LEU A 21 -10.56 10.86 -6.16
CA LEU A 21 -10.42 9.85 -7.22
C LEU A 21 -9.93 8.51 -6.69
N ARG A 22 -9.16 8.49 -5.60
CA ARG A 22 -8.75 7.24 -4.95
C ARG A 22 -9.94 6.45 -4.40
N PHE A 23 -10.98 7.14 -3.94
CA PHE A 23 -12.19 6.51 -3.40
C PHE A 23 -13.24 6.20 -4.46
N THR A 24 -13.30 6.98 -5.53
CA THR A 24 -14.45 6.97 -6.47
C THR A 24 -14.07 6.66 -7.91
N GLY A 25 -12.79 6.81 -8.27
CA GLY A 25 -12.30 6.72 -9.63
C GLY A 25 -11.52 5.44 -9.90
N THR A 26 -11.00 5.35 -11.12
CA THR A 26 -10.15 4.22 -11.53
C THR A 26 -8.72 4.38 -11.01
N PRO A 27 -7.96 3.28 -10.86
CA PRO A 27 -6.54 3.34 -10.49
C PRO A 27 -5.73 4.25 -11.44
N ASN A 28 -6.02 4.20 -12.74
CA ASN A 28 -5.34 5.01 -13.74
C ASN A 28 -5.64 6.51 -13.59
N ALA A 29 -6.91 6.88 -13.39
CA ALA A 29 -7.28 8.28 -13.17
C ALA A 29 -6.64 8.85 -11.89
N THR A 30 -6.60 8.05 -10.82
CA THR A 30 -5.94 8.41 -9.57
C THR A 30 -4.44 8.62 -9.77
N TRP A 31 -3.76 7.70 -10.47
CA TRP A 31 -2.34 7.82 -10.76
C TRP A 31 -2.03 9.07 -11.58
N MET A 32 -2.76 9.32 -12.67
CA MET A 32 -2.59 10.53 -13.49
C MET A 32 -2.77 11.81 -12.67
N ALA A 33 -3.81 11.89 -11.83
CA ALA A 33 -4.02 13.04 -10.96
C ALA A 33 -2.87 13.22 -9.95
N SER A 34 -2.30 12.13 -9.43
CA SER A 34 -1.15 12.19 -8.53
C SER A 34 0.12 12.66 -9.24
N CYS A 35 0.33 12.30 -10.51
CA CYS A 35 1.42 12.83 -11.33
C CYS A 35 1.25 14.33 -11.55
N THR A 36 0.03 14.79 -11.89
CA THR A 36 -0.26 16.22 -12.03
C THR A 36 0.00 16.99 -10.74
N LEU A 37 -0.39 16.45 -9.59
CA LEU A 37 -0.09 17.02 -8.28
C LEU A 37 1.42 17.19 -8.06
N MET A 38 2.22 16.17 -8.40
CA MET A 38 3.68 16.24 -8.25
C MET A 38 4.32 17.31 -9.13
N HIS A 39 3.87 17.45 -10.39
CA HIS A 39 4.32 18.53 -11.26
C HIS A 39 3.90 19.91 -10.74
N LEU A 40 2.70 20.05 -10.17
CA LEU A 40 2.28 21.31 -9.55
C LEU A 40 3.16 21.69 -8.36
N ILE A 41 3.49 20.73 -7.49
CA ILE A 41 4.44 20.92 -6.37
C ILE A 41 5.80 21.41 -6.86
N GLU A 42 6.27 20.88 -8.00
CA GLU A 42 7.52 21.31 -8.63
C GLU A 42 7.40 22.73 -9.20
N THR A 43 6.34 23.03 -9.97
CA THR A 43 6.13 24.35 -10.59
C THR A 43 5.96 25.49 -9.57
N VAL A 44 5.33 25.22 -8.43
CA VAL A 44 5.13 26.21 -7.35
C VAL A 44 6.40 26.34 -6.47
N ASN A 45 7.47 25.61 -6.80
CA ASN A 45 8.74 25.59 -6.06
C ASN A 45 8.58 25.29 -4.55
N LEU A 46 7.56 24.50 -4.18
CA LEU A 46 7.28 24.17 -2.78
C LEU A 46 8.43 23.40 -2.12
N HIS A 47 9.22 22.71 -2.93
CA HIS A 47 10.40 21.96 -2.52
C HIS A 47 11.62 22.86 -2.17
N GLN A 48 11.68 24.11 -2.65
CA GLN A 48 12.78 25.04 -2.34
C GLN A 48 12.58 25.80 -1.02
N VAL A 49 11.33 26.04 -0.59
CA VAL A 49 11.03 26.77 0.65
C VAL A 49 11.60 26.05 1.88
N SER A 50 11.68 24.72 1.84
CA SER A 50 12.32 23.93 2.91
C SER A 50 13.83 24.14 3.04
N ARG A 51 14.50 24.78 2.05
CA ARG A 51 15.94 25.05 2.10
C ARG A 51 16.30 26.31 2.90
N LEU A 52 15.31 27.17 3.19
CA LEU A 52 15.49 28.50 3.77
C LEU A 52 14.99 28.63 5.21
N SER A 53 14.51 27.54 5.82
CA SER A 53 13.93 27.51 7.16
C SER A 53 14.97 27.63 8.28
N GLY A 54 15.78 28.69 8.22
CA GLY A 54 16.53 29.21 9.36
C GLY A 54 15.66 30.21 10.12
N SER A 55 15.18 29.81 11.31
CA SER A 55 14.73 30.66 12.42
C SER A 55 13.50 31.58 12.29
N LEU A 56 12.84 31.76 11.13
CA LEU A 56 11.58 32.53 11.04
C LEU A 56 10.56 31.85 10.12
N ALA A 57 10.02 30.71 10.55
CA ALA A 57 9.00 30.00 9.79
C ALA A 57 7.64 30.69 9.91
N ASN A 58 7.18 31.27 8.80
CA ASN A 58 5.81 31.78 8.65
C ASN A 58 4.83 30.60 8.49
N GLU A 59 3.55 30.72 8.89
CA GLU A 59 2.52 29.68 8.74
C GLU A 59 2.43 29.13 7.30
N SER A 60 2.65 30.00 6.32
CA SER A 60 2.69 29.63 4.90
C SER A 60 3.82 28.66 4.53
N ILE A 61 4.95 28.67 5.27
CA ILE A 61 6.07 27.75 5.06
C ILE A 61 5.71 26.36 5.59
N HIS A 62 5.14 26.30 6.79
CA HIS A 62 4.68 25.04 7.41
C HIS A 62 3.62 24.34 6.55
N LEU A 63 2.64 25.09 6.03
CA LEU A 63 1.63 24.53 5.13
C LEU A 63 2.26 23.92 3.87
N LYS A 64 3.20 24.61 3.24
CA LYS A 64 3.90 24.14 2.03
C LYS A 64 4.72 22.88 2.29
N GLN A 65 5.41 22.83 3.43
CA GLN A 65 6.16 21.65 3.85
C GLN A 65 5.21 20.46 4.10
N HIS A 66 4.14 20.69 4.87
CA HIS A 66 3.16 19.66 5.18
C HIS A 66 2.52 19.08 3.91
N LEU A 67 2.14 19.93 2.95
CA LEU A 67 1.62 19.50 1.65
C LEU A 67 2.60 18.60 0.89
N CYS A 68 3.90 18.93 0.89
CA CYS A 68 4.90 18.08 0.25
C CYS A 68 5.08 16.75 1.00
N CYS A 69 5.11 16.79 2.33
CA CYS A 69 5.23 15.61 3.19
C CYS A 69 4.05 14.66 2.99
N VAL A 70 2.84 15.17 2.76
CA VAL A 70 1.66 14.34 2.48
C VAL A 70 1.64 13.89 1.00
N ALA A 71 1.82 14.78 0.04
CA ALA A 71 1.63 14.44 -1.37
C ALA A 71 2.62 13.38 -1.88
N ARG A 72 3.88 13.40 -1.43
CA ARG A 72 4.93 12.50 -1.93
C ARG A 72 4.68 11.03 -1.56
N PRO A 73 4.44 10.68 -0.29
CA PRO A 73 4.16 9.31 0.11
C PRO A 73 2.88 8.78 -0.53
N PHE A 74 1.87 9.63 -0.69
CA PHE A 74 0.66 9.29 -1.44
C PHE A 74 0.96 8.95 -2.89
N HIS A 75 1.68 9.82 -3.61
CA HIS A 75 2.05 9.56 -4.99
C HIS A 75 2.90 8.28 -5.11
N MET A 76 3.83 8.05 -4.20
CA MET A 76 4.62 6.81 -4.12
C MET A 76 3.72 5.58 -3.97
N TRP A 77 2.84 5.58 -2.98
CA TRP A 77 1.94 4.44 -2.73
C TRP A 77 0.97 4.21 -3.88
N ILE A 78 0.40 5.26 -4.46
CA ILE A 78 -0.48 5.16 -5.63
C ILE A 78 0.28 4.55 -6.82
N SER A 79 1.51 5.01 -7.08
CA SER A 79 2.34 4.49 -8.17
C SER A 79 2.66 3.01 -7.98
N TYR A 80 3.04 2.60 -6.76
CA TYR A 80 3.27 1.19 -6.45
C TYR A 80 2.01 0.34 -6.59
N ASP A 81 0.87 0.86 -6.13
CA ASP A 81 -0.39 0.14 -6.21
C ASP A 81 -0.85 -0.06 -7.66
N CYS A 82 -0.48 0.85 -8.56
CA CYS A 82 -0.78 0.77 -9.98
C CYS A 82 0.33 0.10 -10.81
N GLY A 83 1.46 -0.27 -10.21
CA GLY A 83 2.63 -0.79 -10.92
C GLY A 83 3.21 0.21 -11.94
N ARG A 84 3.17 1.51 -11.64
CA ARG A 84 3.61 2.60 -12.53
C ARG A 84 4.87 3.29 -12.00
N SER A 85 5.55 4.00 -12.89
CA SER A 85 6.66 4.88 -12.51
C SER A 85 6.17 6.06 -11.67
N ARG A 86 7.11 6.61 -10.88
CA ARG A 86 6.90 7.79 -10.05
C ARG A 86 7.45 9.04 -10.76
N VAL A 87 6.84 10.18 -10.50
CA VAL A 87 7.40 11.50 -10.80
C VAL A 87 8.41 11.85 -9.71
N GLU A 88 9.69 11.92 -10.07
CA GLU A 88 10.76 12.32 -9.17
C GLU A 88 10.95 13.85 -9.21
N SER A 89 10.72 14.51 -8.08
CA SER A 89 10.95 15.95 -7.94
C SER A 89 12.45 16.20 -7.76
N ARG A 90 13.09 16.88 -8.73
CA ARG A 90 14.53 17.18 -8.67
C ARG A 90 14.86 18.13 -7.51
N GLY A 91 16.02 17.90 -6.88
CA GLY A 91 16.62 18.85 -5.94
C GLY A 91 16.04 18.89 -4.53
N THR A 92 15.22 17.90 -4.15
CA THR A 92 14.73 17.82 -2.77
C THR A 92 15.60 16.88 -1.94
N ARG A 93 16.38 17.45 -1.02
CA ARG A 93 16.84 16.68 0.14
C ARG A 93 15.60 16.17 0.86
N GLU A 94 15.65 14.97 1.44
CA GLU A 94 14.62 14.47 2.35
C GLU A 94 14.19 15.65 3.23
N LEU A 95 12.96 16.14 3.00
CA LEU A 95 12.39 17.19 3.83
C LEU A 95 12.51 16.72 5.28
N SER A 96 12.53 17.62 6.27
CA SER A 96 12.43 17.23 7.69
C SER A 96 11.06 16.60 7.96
N LEU A 97 10.80 15.41 7.39
CA LEU A 97 9.60 14.59 7.59
C LEU A 97 9.36 14.39 9.10
N ASN A 98 10.45 14.36 9.88
CA ASN A 98 10.48 14.30 11.32
C ASN A 98 9.63 15.37 12.04
N GLU A 99 9.41 16.54 11.44
CA GLU A 99 8.62 17.61 12.07
C GLU A 99 7.13 17.53 11.73
N ALA A 100 6.78 16.89 10.60
CA ALA A 100 5.41 16.86 10.11
C ALA A 100 4.68 15.55 10.41
N TRP A 101 5.43 14.47 10.65
CA TRP A 101 4.91 13.11 10.70
C TRP A 101 5.16 12.47 12.06
N THR A 102 4.24 11.60 12.48
CA THR A 102 4.45 10.74 13.64
C THR A 102 5.56 9.71 13.37
N PRO A 103 6.21 9.19 14.42
CA PRO A 103 7.21 8.11 14.28
C PRO A 103 6.67 6.89 13.51
N ASP A 104 5.40 6.53 13.75
CA ASP A 104 4.72 5.42 13.08
C ASP A 104 4.58 5.64 11.57
N GLU A 105 4.15 6.83 11.15
CA GLU A 105 4.02 7.20 9.74
C GLU A 105 5.38 7.19 9.04
N LEU A 106 6.39 7.74 9.71
CA LEU A 106 7.76 7.82 9.20
C LEU A 106 8.34 6.41 9.00
N ALA A 107 8.19 5.51 9.97
CA ALA A 107 8.64 4.12 9.87
C ALA A 107 7.99 3.40 8.67
N ILE A 108 6.67 3.53 8.52
CA ILE A 108 5.94 2.92 7.40
C ILE A 108 6.37 3.49 6.04
N TRP A 109 6.66 4.79 5.98
CA TRP A 109 7.18 5.39 4.77
C TRP A 109 8.60 4.92 4.43
N HIS A 110 9.51 4.87 5.40
CA HIS A 110 10.87 4.35 5.16
C HIS A 110 10.82 2.92 4.63
N ASN A 111 10.03 2.04 5.25
CA ASN A 111 9.89 0.65 4.80
C ASN A 111 9.28 0.57 3.40
N SER A 112 8.26 1.39 3.12
CA SER A 112 7.67 1.47 1.78
C SER A 112 8.66 1.98 0.74
N ASN A 113 9.44 3.01 1.06
CA ASN A 113 10.39 3.65 0.14
C ASN A 113 11.59 2.75 -0.16
N SER A 114 11.98 1.89 0.79
CA SER A 114 12.96 0.83 0.56
C SER A 114 12.51 -0.17 -0.50
N LEU A 115 11.19 -0.29 -0.74
CA LEU A 115 10.61 -1.14 -1.79
C LEU A 115 10.52 -0.45 -3.15
N ASP A 116 11.25 0.62 -3.40
CA ASP A 116 11.36 1.20 -4.74
C ASP A 116 11.73 0.11 -5.78
N PRO A 117 10.97 -0.04 -6.88
CA PRO A 117 11.31 -0.97 -7.96
C PRO A 117 12.70 -0.77 -8.58
N THR A 118 13.27 0.43 -8.47
CA THR A 118 14.62 0.75 -8.96
C THR A 118 15.73 0.31 -7.99
N ARG A 119 15.37 -0.01 -6.73
CA ARG A 119 16.30 -0.50 -5.73
C ARG A 119 16.30 -2.03 -5.74
N HIS A 120 17.48 -2.62 -5.91
CA HIS A 120 17.65 -4.05 -5.70
C HIS A 120 17.90 -4.32 -4.22
N LEU A 121 17.00 -5.09 -3.59
CA LEU A 121 17.21 -5.63 -2.26
C LEU A 121 17.48 -7.12 -2.39
N GLU A 122 18.62 -7.57 -1.87
CA GLU A 122 18.92 -9.00 -1.79
C GLU A 122 17.86 -9.74 -0.97
N PRO A 123 17.60 -11.03 -1.25
CA PRO A 123 16.59 -11.81 -0.53
C PRO A 123 16.76 -11.77 1.00
N THR A 124 17.99 -11.87 1.50
CA THR A 124 18.26 -11.77 2.95
C THR A 124 17.86 -10.40 3.53
N GLY A 125 18.05 -9.33 2.75
CA GLY A 125 17.62 -7.98 3.13
C GLY A 125 16.10 -7.83 3.12
N LEU A 126 15.40 -8.51 2.21
CA LEU A 126 13.94 -8.56 2.20
C LEU A 126 13.39 -9.34 3.41
N GLU A 127 14.00 -10.46 3.79
CA GLU A 127 13.61 -11.20 5.01
C GLU A 127 13.78 -10.33 6.26
N ALA A 128 14.94 -9.69 6.41
CA ALA A 128 15.21 -8.79 7.52
C ALA A 128 14.23 -7.60 7.54
N LEU A 129 13.91 -7.03 6.38
CA LEU A 129 12.95 -5.94 6.27
C LEU A 129 11.52 -6.38 6.66
N LEU A 130 11.10 -7.60 6.30
CA LEU A 130 9.79 -8.14 6.68
C LEU A 130 9.71 -8.33 8.20
N LEU A 131 10.72 -8.94 8.80
CA LEU A 131 10.77 -9.17 10.24
C LEU A 131 10.80 -7.83 11.00
N HIS A 132 11.60 -6.88 10.54
CA HIS A 132 11.63 -5.54 11.14
C HIS A 132 10.31 -4.79 10.99
N THR A 133 9.67 -4.87 9.82
CA THR A 133 8.37 -4.22 9.59
C THR A 133 7.30 -4.82 10.50
N ALA A 134 7.31 -6.14 10.70
CA ALA A 134 6.41 -6.86 11.58
C ALA A 134 6.49 -6.42 13.06
N GLU A 135 7.66 -6.00 13.53
CA GLU A 135 7.88 -5.58 14.92
C GLU A 135 7.26 -4.21 15.24
N LEU A 136 6.95 -3.40 14.22
CA LEU A 136 6.40 -2.05 14.40
C LEU A 136 5.07 -2.09 15.16
N GLN A 137 5.03 -1.47 16.34
CA GLN A 137 3.82 -1.35 17.17
C GLN A 137 3.04 -0.10 16.77
N LEU A 138 2.12 -0.25 15.81
CA LEU A 138 1.37 0.86 15.24
C LEU A 138 0.03 1.03 15.94
N VAL A 139 -0.28 2.26 16.35
CA VAL A 139 -1.54 2.56 17.05
C VAL A 139 -2.73 2.59 16.08
N HIS A 140 -2.56 3.22 14.92
CA HIS A 140 -3.65 3.42 13.96
C HIS A 140 -3.92 2.17 13.10
N SER A 141 -5.18 1.70 13.08
CA SER A 141 -5.65 0.59 12.21
C SER A 141 -5.27 0.78 10.74
N ALA A 142 -5.32 2.03 10.28
CA ALA A 142 -4.92 2.45 8.95
C ALA A 142 -3.47 2.10 8.61
N LEU A 143 -2.55 2.37 9.53
CA LEU A 143 -1.12 2.10 9.40
C LEU A 143 -0.84 0.61 9.55
N ARG A 144 -1.55 -0.09 10.44
CA ARG A 144 -1.45 -1.55 10.58
C ARG A 144 -1.87 -2.28 9.30
N LEU A 145 -2.94 -1.86 8.63
CA LEU A 145 -3.30 -2.39 7.30
C LEU A 145 -2.25 -2.07 6.24
N LYS A 146 -1.66 -0.86 6.29
CA LYS A 146 -0.59 -0.49 5.38
C LYS A 146 0.64 -1.39 5.58
N ARG A 147 1.01 -1.66 6.83
CA ARG A 147 2.07 -2.60 7.23
C ARG A 147 1.81 -3.99 6.64
N CYS A 148 0.61 -4.54 6.87
CA CYS A 148 0.20 -5.83 6.30
C CYS A 148 0.37 -5.87 4.76
N ASN A 149 -0.08 -4.84 4.04
CA ASN A 149 0.10 -4.75 2.59
C ASN A 149 1.57 -4.62 2.17
N THR A 150 2.40 -3.93 2.95
CA THR A 150 3.85 -3.83 2.75
C THR A 150 4.53 -5.20 2.93
N ASP A 151 4.20 -5.93 3.99
CA ASP A 151 4.76 -7.27 4.26
C ASP A 151 4.36 -8.29 3.20
N LEU A 152 3.09 -8.26 2.76
CA LEU A 152 2.61 -9.06 1.62
C LEU A 152 3.37 -8.70 0.33
N CYS A 153 3.79 -7.44 0.16
CA CYS A 153 4.63 -7.04 -0.98
C CYS A 153 6.04 -7.61 -0.87
N ILE A 154 6.67 -7.51 0.30
CA ILE A 154 8.00 -8.05 0.57
C ILE A 154 8.01 -9.56 0.34
N TYR A 155 7.02 -10.28 0.89
CA TYR A 155 6.90 -11.72 0.73
C TYR A 155 6.75 -12.14 -0.73
N ARG A 156 5.93 -11.42 -1.52
CA ARG A 156 5.80 -11.71 -2.95
C ARG A 156 7.12 -11.54 -3.70
N ARG A 157 7.91 -10.52 -3.36
CA ARG A 157 9.25 -10.32 -3.94
C ARG A 157 10.19 -11.47 -3.57
N LEU A 158 10.24 -11.84 -2.29
CA LEU A 158 11.01 -13.00 -1.81
C LEU A 158 10.68 -14.27 -2.58
N ARG A 159 9.39 -14.55 -2.78
CA ARG A 159 8.93 -15.73 -3.52
C ARG A 159 9.36 -15.70 -4.98
N VAL A 160 9.33 -14.54 -5.63
CA VAL A 160 9.79 -14.38 -7.03
C VAL A 160 11.31 -14.54 -7.16
N SER A 161 12.08 -14.22 -6.12
CA SER A 161 13.53 -14.46 -6.10
C SER A 161 13.91 -15.95 -6.14
N GLY A 162 12.96 -16.88 -6.00
CA GLY A 162 13.18 -18.32 -6.09
C GLY A 162 13.97 -18.92 -4.92
N ARG A 163 14.28 -18.14 -3.89
CA ARG A 163 14.91 -18.64 -2.66
C ARG A 163 13.87 -19.25 -1.73
N MET A 164 14.29 -20.28 -0.99
CA MET A 164 13.50 -20.82 0.10
C MET A 164 13.31 -19.73 1.16
N VAL A 165 12.06 -19.43 1.48
CA VAL A 165 11.72 -18.48 2.54
C VAL A 165 11.86 -19.18 3.88
N SER A 166 12.48 -18.52 4.85
CA SER A 166 12.64 -19.08 6.19
C SER A 166 11.28 -19.37 6.86
N ARG A 167 11.29 -20.34 7.79
CA ARG A 167 10.12 -20.68 8.59
C ARG A 167 9.62 -19.48 9.40
N ASP A 168 10.55 -18.71 9.99
CA ASP A 168 10.23 -17.53 10.79
C ASP A 168 9.48 -16.48 9.98
N VAL A 169 9.90 -16.21 8.74
CA VAL A 169 9.20 -15.29 7.82
C VAL A 169 7.82 -15.83 7.46
N SER A 170 7.69 -17.14 7.24
CA SER A 170 6.40 -17.76 6.91
C SER A 170 5.42 -17.71 8.09
N ASP A 171 5.88 -18.02 9.31
CA ASP A 171 5.06 -17.95 10.52
C ASP A 171 4.67 -16.50 10.84
N GLN A 172 5.59 -15.55 10.64
CA GLN A 172 5.30 -14.13 10.79
C GLN A 172 4.27 -13.64 9.78
N LEU A 173 4.36 -14.08 8.53
CA LEU A 173 3.40 -13.75 7.50
C LEU A 173 1.99 -14.24 7.87
N LEU A 174 1.85 -15.47 8.37
CA LEU A 174 0.54 -16.00 8.77
C LEU A 174 -0.06 -15.17 9.93
N ARG A 175 0.75 -14.76 10.92
CA ARG A 175 0.31 -13.83 11.98
C ARG A 175 -0.17 -12.49 11.42
N LEU A 176 0.54 -11.94 10.43
CA LEU A 176 0.18 -10.68 9.79
C LEU A 176 -1.09 -10.78 8.95
N VAL A 177 -1.32 -11.92 8.29
CA VAL A 177 -2.56 -12.19 7.56
C VAL A 177 -3.74 -12.26 8.52
N ASP A 178 -3.55 -12.92 9.65
CA ASP A 178 -4.57 -13.02 10.70
C ASP A 178 -4.94 -11.63 11.24
N GLU A 179 -3.96 -10.89 11.73
CA GLU A 179 -4.13 -9.54 12.26
C GLU A 179 -4.72 -8.58 11.20
N GLY A 180 -4.20 -8.61 9.97
CA GLY A 180 -4.68 -7.77 8.88
C GLY A 180 -6.14 -8.06 8.50
N SER A 181 -6.55 -9.34 8.58
CA SER A 181 -7.94 -9.75 8.34
C SER A 181 -8.89 -9.24 9.41
N GLU A 182 -8.47 -9.28 10.68
CA GLU A 182 -9.27 -8.77 11.80
C GLU A 182 -9.43 -7.25 11.72
N ILE A 183 -8.36 -6.52 11.41
CA ILE A 183 -8.42 -5.07 11.25
C ILE A 183 -9.29 -4.68 10.06
N ALA A 184 -9.19 -5.40 8.94
CA ALA A 184 -10.02 -5.14 7.77
C ALA A 184 -11.51 -5.34 8.06
N LEU A 185 -11.85 -6.40 8.81
CA LEU A 185 -13.22 -6.69 9.24
C LEU A 185 -13.76 -5.64 10.21
N ASP A 186 -12.96 -5.24 11.20
CA ASP A 186 -13.32 -4.18 12.15
C ASP A 186 -13.57 -2.84 11.43
N LEU A 187 -12.67 -2.42 10.54
CA LEU A 187 -12.85 -1.21 9.74
C LEU A 187 -14.07 -1.27 8.82
N ALA A 188 -14.40 -2.45 8.27
CA ALA A 188 -15.60 -2.65 7.49
C ALA A 188 -16.85 -2.49 8.37
N THR A 189 -16.87 -3.14 9.52
CA THR A 189 -17.97 -3.07 10.49
C THR A 189 -18.22 -1.63 10.95
N ARG A 190 -17.16 -0.87 11.22
CA ARG A 190 -17.23 0.55 11.59
C ARG A 190 -17.49 1.50 10.41
N ARG A 191 -17.63 0.98 9.18
CA ARG A 191 -17.79 1.74 7.94
C ARG A 191 -16.74 2.85 7.79
N SER A 192 -15.50 2.53 8.14
CA SER A 192 -14.34 3.42 8.04
C SER A 192 -13.48 2.97 6.86
N PRO A 193 -13.86 3.28 5.61
CA PRO A 193 -13.16 2.79 4.44
C PRO A 193 -11.75 3.34 4.41
N TRP A 194 -10.76 2.44 4.50
CA TRP A 194 -9.37 2.79 4.27
C TRP A 194 -8.79 2.12 3.05
N TRP A 195 -7.78 2.74 2.45
CA TRP A 195 -7.32 2.42 1.08
C TRP A 195 -6.99 0.95 0.84
N HIS A 196 -6.56 0.24 1.88
CA HIS A 196 -6.11 -1.15 1.82
C HIS A 196 -7.13 -2.16 2.33
N ILE A 197 -8.35 -1.73 2.68
CA ILE A 197 -9.35 -2.59 3.33
C ILE A 197 -9.72 -3.83 2.50
N VAL A 198 -9.90 -3.69 1.19
CA VAL A 198 -10.16 -4.83 0.28
C VAL A 198 -8.85 -5.40 -0.30
N LYS A 199 -7.87 -4.52 -0.54
CA LYS A 199 -6.62 -4.89 -1.19
C LYS A 199 -5.79 -5.83 -0.32
N ALA A 200 -5.61 -5.53 0.97
CA ALA A 200 -4.78 -6.35 1.85
C ALA A 200 -5.36 -7.77 2.01
N PRO A 201 -6.66 -7.99 2.31
CA PRO A 201 -7.24 -9.33 2.36
C PRO A 201 -7.17 -10.06 1.01
N PHE A 202 -7.38 -9.38 -0.12
CA PHE A 202 -7.26 -10.04 -1.43
C PHE A 202 -5.82 -10.47 -1.72
N GLN A 203 -4.84 -9.62 -1.42
CA GLN A 203 -3.42 -9.98 -1.58
C GLN A 203 -3.01 -11.09 -0.61
N ALA A 204 -3.50 -11.08 0.63
CA ALA A 204 -3.30 -12.17 1.59
C ALA A 204 -3.85 -13.48 1.05
N PHE A 205 -5.09 -13.48 0.55
CA PHE A 205 -5.71 -14.65 -0.08
C PHE A 205 -4.86 -15.19 -1.23
N CYS A 206 -4.41 -14.33 -2.16
CA CYS A 206 -3.54 -14.74 -3.25
C CYS A 206 -2.21 -15.33 -2.77
N VAL A 207 -1.61 -14.75 -1.72
CA VAL A 207 -0.36 -15.25 -1.14
C VAL A 207 -0.56 -16.60 -0.47
N LEU A 208 -1.65 -16.81 0.28
CA LEU A 208 -1.97 -18.10 0.88
C LEU A 208 -2.12 -19.21 -0.19
N LEU A 209 -2.85 -18.92 -1.28
CA LEU A 209 -2.97 -19.86 -2.39
C LEU A 209 -1.61 -20.14 -3.07
N ALA A 210 -0.73 -19.15 -3.13
CA ALA A 210 0.59 -19.31 -3.73
C ALA A 210 1.58 -20.08 -2.82
N ILE A 211 1.43 -20.01 -1.49
CA ILE A 211 2.22 -20.82 -0.55
C ILE A 211 1.84 -22.30 -0.66
N ASP A 212 0.54 -22.56 -0.79
CA ASP A 212 -0.04 -23.88 -1.02
C ASP A 212 0.33 -24.96 0.02
N SER A 213 0.73 -24.54 1.22
CA SER A 213 0.95 -25.43 2.35
C SER A 213 -0.34 -25.64 3.12
N ARG A 214 -0.46 -26.77 3.84
CA ARG A 214 -1.61 -27.01 4.73
C ARG A 214 -1.87 -25.84 5.68
N ALA A 215 -0.82 -25.34 6.34
CA ALA A 215 -0.91 -24.21 7.26
C ALA A 215 -1.47 -22.96 6.58
N SER A 216 -1.06 -22.65 5.34
CA SER A 216 -1.58 -21.49 4.60
C SER A 216 -3.03 -21.69 4.13
N LEU A 217 -3.40 -22.90 3.70
CA LEU A 217 -4.73 -23.20 3.19
C LEU A 217 -5.81 -23.19 4.28
N GLU A 218 -5.43 -23.51 5.53
CA GLU A 218 -6.34 -23.41 6.68
C GLU A 218 -6.84 -21.97 6.92
N TRP A 219 -6.08 -20.94 6.50
CA TRP A 219 -6.48 -19.53 6.62
C TRP A 219 -7.38 -19.04 5.48
N VAL A 220 -7.40 -19.72 4.34
CA VAL A 220 -8.14 -19.28 3.14
C VAL A 220 -9.63 -19.03 3.42
N PRO A 221 -10.37 -19.90 4.15
CA PRO A 221 -11.77 -19.65 4.47
C PRO A 221 -11.99 -18.44 5.39
N LYS A 222 -11.04 -18.10 6.29
CA LYS A 222 -11.13 -16.90 7.12
C LYS A 222 -11.01 -15.65 6.26
N VAL A 223 -9.97 -15.57 5.43
CA VAL A 223 -9.71 -14.40 4.57
C VAL A 223 -10.83 -14.19 3.54
N LEU A 224 -11.37 -15.28 2.97
CA LEU A 224 -12.48 -15.20 2.02
C LEU A 224 -13.76 -14.65 2.67
N ARG A 225 -14.05 -15.04 3.92
CA ARG A 225 -15.18 -14.46 4.67
C ARG A 225 -15.01 -12.97 4.93
N VAL A 226 -13.79 -12.52 5.23
CA VAL A 226 -13.51 -11.08 5.36
C VAL A 226 -13.80 -10.34 4.04
N LEU A 227 -13.38 -10.89 2.90
CA LEU A 227 -13.71 -10.32 1.59
C LEU A 227 -15.22 -10.27 1.32
N GLN A 228 -15.97 -11.31 1.69
CA GLN A 228 -17.44 -11.32 1.59
C GLN A 228 -18.06 -10.21 2.44
N SER A 229 -17.67 -10.10 3.71
CA SER A 229 -18.20 -9.07 4.61
C SER A 229 -17.89 -7.64 4.14
N ILE A 230 -16.70 -7.41 3.57
CA ILE A 230 -16.35 -6.12 2.95
C ILE A 230 -17.26 -5.84 1.74
N ALA A 231 -17.49 -6.83 0.87
CA ALA A 231 -18.38 -6.70 -0.28
C ALA A 231 -19.83 -6.41 0.13
N GLU A 232 -20.34 -7.10 1.14
CA GLU A 232 -21.68 -6.87 1.70
C GLU A 232 -21.84 -5.48 2.32
N THR A 233 -20.76 -4.95 2.91
CA THR A 233 -20.75 -3.63 3.56
C THR A 233 -20.76 -2.49 2.54
N TYR A 234 -19.85 -2.53 1.56
CA TYR A 234 -19.60 -1.40 0.66
C TYR A 234 -20.33 -1.49 -0.68
N LYS A 235 -20.63 -2.72 -1.15
CA LYS A 235 -21.44 -2.99 -2.36
C LYS A 235 -21.02 -2.22 -3.63
N THR A 236 -19.73 -1.94 -3.79
CA THR A 236 -19.22 -1.31 -5.01
C THR A 236 -18.88 -2.36 -6.05
N ASP A 237 -19.02 -2.03 -7.34
CA ASP A 237 -18.72 -2.94 -8.44
C ASP A 237 -17.28 -3.47 -8.38
N ALA A 238 -16.32 -2.60 -8.07
CA ALA A 238 -14.91 -2.97 -7.94
C ALA A 238 -14.65 -3.98 -6.80
N ILE A 239 -15.35 -3.87 -5.67
CA ILE A 239 -15.20 -4.82 -4.56
C ILE A 239 -15.87 -6.16 -4.92
N ASN A 240 -17.04 -6.13 -5.55
CA ASN A 240 -17.73 -7.34 -6.00
C ASN A 240 -16.91 -8.09 -7.08
N GLU A 241 -16.29 -7.36 -8.01
CA GLU A 241 -15.36 -7.93 -8.99
C GLU A 241 -14.15 -8.57 -8.31
N THR A 242 -13.58 -7.91 -7.29
CA THR A 242 -12.47 -8.47 -6.51
C THR A 242 -12.87 -9.78 -5.81
N LEU A 243 -14.06 -9.85 -5.23
CA LEU A 243 -14.57 -11.07 -4.60
C LEU A 243 -14.82 -12.18 -5.64
N ALA A 244 -15.39 -11.85 -6.80
CA ALA A 244 -15.59 -12.80 -7.91
C ALA A 244 -14.25 -13.37 -8.42
N ASN A 245 -13.22 -12.53 -8.50
CA ASN A 245 -11.86 -12.95 -8.85
C ASN A 245 -11.28 -13.90 -7.78
N ALA A 246 -11.51 -13.64 -6.49
CA ALA A 246 -11.07 -14.54 -5.42
C ALA A 246 -11.71 -15.93 -5.54
N TYR A 247 -13.02 -16.01 -5.79
CA TYR A 247 -13.70 -17.29 -6.03
C TYR A 247 -13.16 -18.02 -7.27
N THR A 248 -12.89 -17.29 -8.33
CA THR A 248 -12.34 -17.86 -9.57
C THR A 248 -10.97 -18.48 -9.30
N LEU A 249 -10.09 -17.77 -8.58
CA LEU A 249 -8.77 -18.28 -8.18
C LEU A 249 -8.87 -19.51 -7.27
N LEU A 250 -9.80 -19.51 -6.30
CA LEU A 250 -10.03 -20.67 -5.44
C LEU A 250 -10.44 -21.90 -6.24
N ARG A 251 -11.37 -21.74 -7.19
CA ARG A 251 -11.83 -22.82 -8.06
C ARG A 251 -10.71 -23.37 -8.93
N ILE A 252 -9.88 -22.49 -9.50
CA ILE A 252 -8.71 -22.90 -10.30
C ILE A 252 -7.74 -23.70 -9.42
N GLN A 253 -7.44 -23.25 -8.20
CA GLN A 253 -6.54 -23.95 -7.29
C GLN A 253 -7.08 -25.33 -6.88
N HIS A 254 -8.38 -25.42 -6.59
CA HIS A 254 -9.03 -26.67 -6.28
C HIS A 254 -8.98 -27.67 -7.44
N GLN A 255 -9.24 -27.19 -8.67
CA GLN A 255 -9.18 -28.03 -9.87
C GLN A 255 -7.77 -28.58 -10.10
N ARG A 256 -6.73 -27.74 -9.95
CA ARG A 256 -5.32 -28.18 -10.07
C ARG A 256 -4.98 -29.29 -9.09
N LYS A 257 -5.34 -29.13 -7.80
CA LYS A 257 -5.08 -30.16 -6.79
C LYS A 257 -5.81 -31.48 -7.08
N LYS A 258 -7.02 -31.40 -7.63
CA LYS A 258 -7.77 -32.59 -8.04
C LYS A 258 -7.06 -33.30 -9.19
N GLU A 259 -6.67 -32.56 -10.22
CA GLU A 259 -5.91 -33.10 -11.34
C GLU A 259 -4.60 -33.74 -10.87
N ASP A 260 -3.83 -33.08 -9.99
CA ASP A 260 -2.60 -33.63 -9.43
C ASP A 260 -2.85 -34.95 -8.68
N TYR A 261 -3.94 -35.02 -7.90
CA TYR A 261 -4.34 -36.25 -7.21
C TYR A 261 -4.71 -37.36 -8.18
N ASP A 262 -5.46 -37.03 -9.23
CA ASP A 262 -5.87 -37.99 -10.26
C ASP A 262 -4.62 -38.58 -10.97
N HIS A 263 -3.60 -37.77 -11.28
CA HIS A 263 -2.33 -38.24 -11.87
C HIS A 263 -1.51 -39.15 -10.94
N LEU A 264 -1.60 -38.97 -9.63
CA LEU A 264 -0.91 -39.81 -8.63
C LEU A 264 -1.66 -41.13 -8.32
N SER A 265 -2.94 -41.20 -8.71
CA SER A 265 -3.80 -42.37 -8.52
C SER A 265 -3.74 -43.41 -9.65
N HIS A 266 -2.91 -43.14 -10.67
CA HIS A 266 -2.60 -44.02 -11.80
C HIS A 266 -1.16 -44.57 -11.69
#